data_AF-A0A6I3L648-F1
#
_entry.id   AF-A0A6I3L648-F1
#
_cell.length_a   1.000
_cell.length_b   1.000
_cell.length_c   1.000
_cell.angle_alpha   90.00
_cell.angle_beta   90.00
_cell.angle_gamma   90.00
#
_symmetry.space_group_name_H-M   'P 1'
#
loop_
_entity.id
_entity.type
_entity.pdbx_description
1 polymer ?
#
loop_
_entity_poly.entity_id
_entity_poly.type
_entity_poly.pdbx_seq_one_letter_code
_entity_poly.pdbx_strand_id
1 'polypeptide(L)'
;MDVQRVRSRAERMSRYRRVLETRDPETTPGRLRQLAVDSVRPVRLWAARNPNTPPDALALLVVDQDGYVRWNAIVNPGVSTEALRRAAEFEAEKFGDEYFSIRERAVHHPNASDELRAELIEAGTCRRPERCPKPWFYRSRFENAPT
;
A
#
# COMPACT_ATOMS: atom_id res chain seq x y z
N MET A 1 -5.00 36.64 11.14
CA MET A 1 -6.38 36.17 10.89
C MET A 1 -6.29 34.73 10.43
N ASP A 2 -6.35 33.80 11.37
CA ASP A 2 -6.14 32.38 11.10
C ASP A 2 -7.50 31.69 10.99
N VAL A 3 -8.03 31.64 9.76
CA VAL A 3 -9.28 30.95 9.46
C VAL A 3 -8.94 29.46 9.35
N GLN A 4 -8.86 28.80 10.51
CA GLN A 4 -9.05 27.36 10.59
C GLN A 4 -10.38 27.04 9.89
N ARG A 5 -10.27 26.59 8.65
CA ARG A 5 -11.36 26.35 7.69
C ARG A 5 -12.34 25.37 8.32
N VAL A 6 -13.39 25.87 8.98
CA VAL A 6 -14.43 25.05 9.60
C VAL A 6 -15.14 24.30 8.48
N ARG A 7 -14.75 23.03 8.27
CA ARG A 7 -15.34 22.16 7.27
C ARG A 7 -16.82 21.96 7.59
N SER A 8 -17.69 22.24 6.62
CA SER A 8 -19.14 22.16 6.81
C SER A 8 -19.54 20.74 7.21
N ARG A 9 -20.70 20.59 7.87
CA ARG A 9 -21.23 19.26 8.20
C ARG A 9 -21.36 18.39 6.95
N ALA A 10 -21.83 18.98 5.84
CA ALA A 10 -21.96 18.30 4.56
C ALA A 10 -20.60 17.80 4.02
N GLU A 11 -19.55 18.62 4.09
CA GLU A 11 -18.20 18.21 3.67
C GLU A 11 -17.65 17.08 4.53
N ARG A 12 -17.84 17.16 5.86
CA ARG A 12 -17.44 16.09 6.79
C ARG A 12 -18.16 14.78 6.48
N MET A 13 -19.47 14.84 6.26
CA MET A 13 -20.27 13.68 5.87
C MET A 13 -19.86 13.10 4.52
N SER A 14 -19.53 13.94 3.53
CA SER A 14 -19.03 13.50 2.22
C SER A 14 -17.70 12.75 2.35
N ARG A 15 -16.77 13.23 3.19
CA ARG A 15 -15.51 12.52 3.45
C ARG A 15 -15.75 11.18 4.13
N TYR A 16 -16.62 11.18 5.15
CA TYR A 16 -16.96 9.97 5.88
C TYR A 16 -17.59 8.91 4.98
N ARG A 17 -18.51 9.30 4.09
CA ARG A 17 -19.13 8.38 3.11
C ARG A 17 -18.09 7.71 2.20
N ARG A 18 -17.15 8.48 1.64
CA ARG A 18 -16.07 7.92 0.82
C ARG A 18 -15.18 6.94 1.59
N VAL A 19 -14.95 7.18 2.88
CA VAL A 19 -14.25 6.21 3.74
C VAL A 19 -15.07 4.92 3.91
N LEU A 20 -16.40 5.03 4.06
CA LEU A 20 -17.24 3.84 4.12
C LEU A 20 -17.20 3.04 2.82
N GLU A 21 -17.27 3.71 1.66
CA GLU A 21 -17.12 3.06 0.35
C GLU A 21 -15.81 2.28 0.27
N THR A 22 -14.67 2.89 0.63
CA THR A 22 -13.37 2.16 0.60
C THR A 22 -13.31 0.93 1.51
N ARG A 23 -14.19 0.80 2.49
CA ARG A 23 -14.24 -0.33 3.43
C ARG A 23 -15.26 -1.40 3.02
N ASP A 24 -16.10 -1.09 2.05
CA ASP A 24 -17.12 -1.99 1.54
C ASP A 24 -16.46 -2.98 0.55
N PRO A 25 -16.56 -4.31 0.79
CA PRO A 25 -16.03 -5.31 -0.13
C PRO A 25 -16.69 -5.25 -1.52
N GLU A 26 -17.92 -4.76 -1.62
CA GLU A 26 -18.66 -4.66 -2.89
C GLU A 26 -18.30 -3.41 -3.70
N THR A 27 -17.42 -2.54 -3.18
CA THR A 27 -16.98 -1.37 -3.93
C THR A 27 -16.22 -1.80 -5.18
N THR A 28 -16.74 -1.40 -6.33
CA THR A 28 -16.21 -1.80 -7.62
C THR A 28 -14.75 -1.35 -7.82
N PRO A 29 -13.94 -2.10 -8.60
CA PRO A 29 -12.57 -1.70 -8.90
C PRO A 29 -12.48 -0.31 -9.54
N GLY A 30 -13.45 0.05 -10.40
CA GLY A 30 -13.53 1.38 -11.00
C GLY A 30 -13.71 2.49 -9.97
N ARG A 31 -14.51 2.25 -8.93
CA ARG A 31 -14.69 3.21 -7.84
C ARG A 31 -13.45 3.27 -6.94
N LEU A 32 -12.80 2.14 -6.65
CA LEU A 32 -11.55 2.11 -5.87
C LEU A 32 -10.41 2.88 -6.56
N ARG A 33 -10.32 2.86 -7.90
CA ARG A 33 -9.38 3.72 -8.65
C ARG A 33 -9.58 5.21 -8.37
N GLN A 34 -10.84 5.67 -8.36
CA GLN A 34 -11.15 7.06 -8.06
C GLN A 34 -10.80 7.41 -6.61
N LEU A 35 -11.07 6.50 -5.67
CA LEU A 35 -10.81 6.70 -4.25
C LEU A 35 -9.31 6.65 -3.91
N ALA A 36 -8.50 5.93 -4.70
CA ALA A 36 -7.05 5.85 -4.55
C ALA A 36 -6.33 7.19 -4.77
N VAL A 37 -6.92 8.11 -5.53
CA VAL A 37 -6.36 9.45 -5.77
C VAL A 37 -7.11 10.55 -4.99
N ASP A 38 -7.92 10.18 -4.00
CA ASP A 38 -8.70 11.16 -3.24
C ASP A 38 -7.81 12.11 -2.43
N SER A 39 -8.14 13.40 -2.44
CA SER A 39 -7.47 14.42 -1.62
C SER A 39 -7.42 14.11 -0.11
N VAL A 40 -8.34 13.29 0.38
CA VAL A 40 -8.51 12.96 1.80
C VAL A 40 -7.71 11.73 2.15
N ARG A 41 -6.63 11.91 2.92
CA ARG A 41 -5.75 10.81 3.38
C ARG A 41 -6.52 9.58 3.89
N PRO A 42 -7.50 9.69 4.82
CA PRO A 42 -8.28 8.54 5.24
C PRO A 42 -8.88 7.71 4.11
N VAL A 43 -9.36 8.33 3.03
CA VAL A 43 -9.93 7.62 1.89
C VAL A 43 -8.84 6.80 1.20
N ARG A 44 -7.71 7.42 0.84
CA ARG A 44 -6.58 6.70 0.21
C ARG A 44 -6.03 5.58 1.08
N LEU A 45 -5.93 5.81 2.40
CA LEU A 45 -5.50 4.80 3.37
C LEU A 45 -6.40 3.57 3.35
N TRP A 46 -7.72 3.76 3.36
CA TRP A 46 -8.67 2.65 3.36
C TRP A 46 -8.79 2.01 1.97
N ALA A 47 -8.63 2.77 0.89
CA ALA A 47 -8.49 2.21 -0.46
C ALA A 47 -7.27 1.27 -0.53
N ALA A 48 -6.10 1.71 -0.06
CA ALA A 48 -4.89 0.87 -0.01
C ALA A 48 -5.09 -0.43 0.80
N ARG A 49 -5.95 -0.42 1.81
CA ARG A 49 -6.27 -1.60 2.64
C ARG A 49 -7.31 -2.54 2.03
N ASN A 50 -8.11 -2.07 1.09
CA ASN A 50 -9.18 -2.88 0.53
C ASN A 50 -8.56 -3.97 -0.39
N PRO A 51 -8.80 -5.27 -0.12
CA PRO A 51 -8.20 -6.36 -0.91
C PRO A 51 -8.67 -6.38 -2.37
N ASN A 52 -9.79 -5.72 -2.68
CA ASN A 52 -10.33 -5.60 -4.04
C ASN A 52 -9.76 -4.39 -4.80
N THR A 53 -8.85 -3.63 -4.19
CA THR A 53 -8.20 -2.49 -4.87
C THR A 53 -7.33 -3.01 -6.01
N PRO A 54 -7.58 -2.56 -7.25
CA PRO A 54 -6.92 -3.14 -8.39
C PRO A 54 -5.42 -2.76 -8.44
N PRO A 55 -4.58 -3.59 -9.08
CA PRO A 55 -3.13 -3.39 -9.10
C PRO A 55 -2.68 -2.02 -9.61
N ASP A 56 -3.39 -1.44 -10.59
CA ASP A 56 -3.07 -0.13 -11.16
C ASP A 56 -3.33 1.01 -10.17
N ALA A 57 -4.36 0.89 -9.33
CA ALA A 57 -4.60 1.83 -8.24
C ALA A 57 -3.55 1.67 -7.12
N LEU A 58 -3.15 0.44 -6.81
CA LEU A 58 -2.08 0.17 -5.84
C LEU A 58 -0.73 0.75 -6.30
N ALA A 59 -0.43 0.71 -7.60
CA ALA A 59 0.77 1.31 -8.18
C ALA A 59 0.87 2.84 -7.94
N LEU A 60 -0.26 3.53 -7.80
CA LEU A 60 -0.30 4.94 -7.39
C LEU A 60 -0.10 5.10 -5.87
N LEU A 61 -0.69 4.21 -5.07
CA LEU A 61 -0.69 4.29 -3.62
C LEU A 61 0.64 3.90 -2.97
N VAL A 62 1.44 3.04 -3.62
CA VAL A 62 2.78 2.66 -3.12
C VAL A 62 3.78 3.81 -3.08
N VAL A 63 3.52 4.89 -3.83
CA VAL A 63 4.31 6.13 -3.83
C VAL A 63 3.56 7.31 -3.21
N ASP A 64 2.50 7.05 -2.43
CA ASP A 64 1.74 8.11 -1.77
C ASP A 64 2.63 8.97 -0.86
N GLN A 65 2.27 10.25 -0.73
CA GLN A 65 2.95 11.17 0.19
C GLN A 65 2.94 10.68 1.65
N ASP A 66 1.87 10.01 2.09
CA ASP A 66 1.72 9.51 3.45
C ASP A 66 2.27 8.08 3.61
N GLY A 67 3.14 7.89 4.60
CA GLY A 67 3.82 6.61 4.84
C GLY A 67 2.88 5.46 5.23
N TYR A 68 1.76 5.74 5.90
CA TYR A 68 0.78 4.70 6.22
C TYR A 68 0.01 4.25 4.99
N VAL A 69 -0.28 5.16 4.06
CA VAL A 69 -0.90 4.80 2.77
C VAL A 69 0.04 3.89 1.99
N ARG A 70 1.32 4.27 1.85
CA ARG A 70 2.33 3.43 1.21
C ARG A 70 2.39 2.05 1.83
N TRP A 71 2.56 1.97 3.16
CA TRP A 71 2.63 0.70 3.89
C TRP A 71 1.40 -0.19 3.67
N ASN A 72 0.19 0.37 3.65
CA ASN A 72 -1.00 -0.44 3.42
C ASN A 72 -1.10 -0.92 1.97
N ALA A 73 -0.57 -0.16 1.01
CA ALA A 73 -0.54 -0.56 -0.40
C ALA A 73 0.44 -1.71 -0.65
N ILE A 74 1.65 -1.66 -0.09
CA ILE A 74 2.64 -2.75 -0.25
C ILE A 74 2.19 -4.06 0.43
N VAL A 75 1.42 -4.01 1.51
CA VAL A 75 0.94 -5.24 2.18
C VAL A 75 -0.37 -5.76 1.61
N ASN A 76 -0.94 -5.06 0.63
CA ASN A 76 -2.18 -5.46 -0.01
C ASN A 76 -1.94 -6.73 -0.87
N PRO A 77 -2.77 -7.78 -0.76
CA PRO A 77 -2.59 -9.01 -1.54
C PRO A 77 -2.66 -8.79 -3.06
N GLY A 78 -3.32 -7.73 -3.52
CA GLY A 78 -3.43 -7.35 -4.93
C GLY A 78 -2.24 -6.56 -5.49
N VAL A 79 -1.21 -6.23 -4.68
CA VAL A 79 -0.07 -5.44 -5.18
C VAL A 79 0.75 -6.26 -6.17
N SER A 80 1.04 -5.68 -7.34
CA SER A 80 1.82 -6.36 -8.37
C SER A 80 3.33 -6.30 -8.07
N THR A 81 4.10 -7.19 -8.70
CA THR A 81 5.57 -7.13 -8.67
C THR A 81 6.10 -5.77 -9.13
N GLU A 82 5.48 -5.19 -10.15
CA GLU A 82 5.85 -3.89 -10.69
C GLU A 82 5.58 -2.75 -9.69
N ALA A 83 4.46 -2.80 -8.98
CA ALA A 83 4.18 -1.84 -7.92
C ALA A 83 5.15 -2.00 -6.74
N LEU A 84 5.59 -3.22 -6.40
CA LEU A 84 6.61 -3.45 -5.38
C LEU A 84 7.97 -2.87 -5.79
N ARG A 85 8.37 -3.06 -7.05
CA ARG A 85 9.58 -2.46 -7.63
C ARG A 85 9.54 -0.94 -7.53
N ARG A 86 8.44 -0.32 -7.97
CA ARG A 86 8.23 1.12 -7.87
C ARG A 86 8.29 1.63 -6.42
N ALA A 87 7.75 0.87 -5.47
CA ALA A 87 7.78 1.21 -4.05
C ALA A 87 9.22 1.23 -3.51
N ALA A 88 10.02 0.24 -3.91
CA ALA A 88 11.42 0.11 -3.54
C ALA A 88 12.27 1.25 -4.09
N GLU A 89 12.10 1.56 -5.38
CA GLU A 89 12.78 2.68 -6.06
C GLU A 89 12.44 4.01 -5.38
N PHE A 90 11.16 4.26 -5.10
CA PHE A 90 10.71 5.46 -4.41
C PHE A 90 11.30 5.59 -2.99
N GLU A 91 11.37 4.50 -2.21
CA GLU A 91 11.98 4.54 -0.88
C GLU A 91 13.48 4.85 -0.96
N ALA A 92 14.19 4.22 -1.90
CA ALA A 92 15.62 4.47 -2.12
C ALA A 92 15.90 5.92 -2.55
N GLU A 93 15.11 6.46 -3.48
CA GLU A 93 15.24 7.86 -3.93
C GLU A 93 15.00 8.84 -2.78
N LYS A 94 13.97 8.58 -1.96
CA LYS A 94 13.53 9.54 -0.94
C LYS A 94 14.31 9.47 0.37
N PHE A 95 14.79 8.29 0.76
CA PHE A 95 15.36 8.04 2.08
C PHE A 95 16.78 7.45 2.04
N GLY A 96 17.34 7.19 0.86
CA GLY A 96 18.62 6.49 0.74
C GLY A 96 18.57 5.13 1.43
N ASP A 97 19.68 4.68 2.03
CA ASP A 97 19.76 3.38 2.72
C ASP A 97 19.48 3.44 4.23
N GLU A 98 19.16 4.62 4.77
CA GLU A 98 18.86 4.80 6.19
C GLU A 98 17.56 4.10 6.61
N TYR A 99 16.57 4.07 5.72
CA TYR A 99 15.27 3.46 5.95
C TYR A 99 14.90 2.55 4.78
N PHE A 100 14.68 1.27 5.07
CA PHE A 100 14.39 0.25 4.05
C PHE A 100 13.20 -0.64 4.42
N SER A 101 12.21 -0.10 5.14
CA SER A 101 11.04 -0.88 5.59
C SER A 101 10.17 -1.39 4.43
N ILE A 102 10.07 -0.60 3.36
CA ILE A 102 9.34 -0.97 2.14
C ILE A 102 10.16 -1.97 1.34
N ARG A 103 11.46 -1.73 1.15
CA ARG A 103 12.36 -2.67 0.46
C ARG A 103 12.45 -4.02 1.18
N GLU A 104 12.62 -4.04 2.51
CA GLU A 104 12.58 -5.27 3.33
C GLU A 104 11.24 -5.99 3.17
N ARG A 105 10.12 -5.26 3.18
CA ARG A 105 8.80 -5.87 2.97
C ARG A 105 8.64 -6.42 1.55
N ALA A 106 9.13 -5.72 0.53
CA ALA A 106 9.07 -6.16 -0.86
C ALA A 106 9.87 -7.45 -1.06
N VAL A 107 11.07 -7.55 -0.46
CA VAL A 107 11.86 -8.79 -0.42
C VAL A 107 11.02 -9.95 0.10
N HIS A 108 10.18 -9.76 1.11
CA HIS A 108 9.37 -10.84 1.70
C HIS A 108 7.96 -10.99 1.13
N HIS A 109 7.57 -10.18 0.14
CA HIS A 109 6.22 -10.21 -0.41
C HIS A 109 6.00 -11.45 -1.30
N PRO A 110 4.83 -12.12 -1.24
CA PRO A 110 4.53 -13.29 -2.09
C PRO A 110 4.49 -12.94 -3.58
N ASN A 111 4.07 -11.72 -3.91
CA ASN A 111 3.99 -11.23 -5.30
C ASN A 111 5.31 -10.63 -5.82
N ALA A 112 6.38 -10.59 -5.02
CA ALA A 112 7.69 -10.19 -5.52
C ALA A 112 8.29 -11.33 -6.35
N SER A 113 8.65 -11.03 -7.60
CA SER A 113 9.32 -11.95 -8.50
C SER A 113 10.66 -12.37 -7.92
N ASP A 114 11.16 -13.53 -8.36
CA ASP A 114 12.48 -13.99 -7.90
C ASP A 114 13.59 -13.03 -8.35
N GLU A 115 13.44 -12.36 -9.49
CA GLU A 115 14.35 -11.30 -9.98
C GLU A 115 14.36 -10.09 -9.05
N LEU A 116 13.19 -9.47 -8.80
CA LEU A 116 13.10 -8.31 -7.89
C LEU A 116 13.62 -8.66 -6.49
N ARG A 117 13.31 -9.87 -6.00
CA ARG A 117 13.80 -10.35 -4.72
C ARG A 117 15.33 -10.44 -4.69
N ALA A 118 15.95 -10.98 -5.74
CA ALA A 118 17.40 -11.09 -5.83
C ALA A 118 18.07 -9.70 -5.85
N GLU A 119 17.57 -8.79 -6.68
CA GLU A 119 18.07 -7.40 -6.77
C GLU A 119 18.04 -6.70 -5.41
N LEU A 120 16.92 -6.81 -4.68
CA LEU A 120 16.77 -6.17 -3.38
C LEU A 120 17.68 -6.80 -2.30
N ILE A 121 17.93 -8.11 -2.37
CA ILE A 121 18.88 -8.79 -1.48
C ILE A 121 20.31 -8.32 -1.77
N GLU A 122 20.69 -8.22 -3.04
CA GLU A 122 22.01 -7.73 -3.47
C GLU A 122 22.22 -6.27 -3.06
N ALA A 123 21.17 -5.45 -3.11
CA ALA A 123 21.18 -4.07 -2.61
C ALA A 123 21.27 -3.97 -1.06
N GLY A 124 21.40 -5.08 -0.32
CA GLY A 124 21.55 -5.08 1.13
C GLY A 124 20.28 -4.71 1.91
N THR A 125 19.12 -4.69 1.26
CA THR A 125 17.85 -4.21 1.83
C THR A 125 17.12 -5.25 2.69
N CYS A 126 17.82 -6.35 3.03
CA CYS A 126 17.34 -7.41 3.91
C CYS A 126 18.35 -7.67 5.02
N ARG A 127 17.93 -7.62 6.28
CA ARG A 127 18.77 -7.92 7.45
C ARG A 127 19.16 -9.40 7.57
N ARG A 128 18.64 -10.28 6.71
CA ARG A 128 18.87 -11.74 6.75
C ARG A 128 18.94 -12.35 5.33
N PRO A 129 19.98 -12.04 4.54
CA PRO A 129 20.09 -12.49 3.15
C PRO A 129 20.18 -14.02 3.02
N GLU A 130 20.98 -14.69 3.86
CA GLU A 130 21.24 -16.14 3.77
C GLU A 130 20.12 -17.03 4.34
N ARG A 131 19.16 -16.44 5.07
CA ARG A 131 18.05 -17.14 5.74
C ARG A 131 16.71 -16.48 5.49
N CYS A 132 16.59 -15.69 4.41
CA CYS A 132 15.38 -14.98 4.03
C CYS A 132 14.24 -15.98 3.81
N PRO A 133 13.29 -16.10 4.74
CA PRO A 133 12.45 -17.27 4.73
C PRO A 133 11.21 -16.94 3.87
N LYS A 134 11.08 -17.60 2.70
CA LYS A 134 9.84 -17.51 1.89
C LYS A 134 8.64 -17.93 2.76
N PRO A 135 7.46 -17.30 2.59
CA PRO A 135 6.94 -16.15 3.33
C PRO A 135 6.29 -16.53 4.69
N TRP A 136 6.95 -16.25 5.82
CA TRP A 136 6.42 -16.57 7.16
C TRP A 136 5.38 -15.58 7.70
N PHE A 137 5.02 -14.55 6.93
CA PHE A 137 4.13 -13.47 7.38
C PHE A 137 2.75 -13.42 6.70
N TYR A 138 2.45 -14.24 5.70
CA TYR A 138 1.15 -14.21 5.01
C TYR A 138 0.12 -15.25 5.48
N ARG A 139 0.53 -16.29 6.22
CA ARG A 139 -0.36 -17.37 6.69
C ARG A 139 -1.32 -17.02 7.84
N SER A 140 -1.43 -15.77 8.30
CA SER A 140 -2.27 -15.48 9.49
C SER A 140 -3.27 -14.35 9.37
N ARG A 141 -3.37 -13.65 8.22
CA ARG A 141 -4.29 -12.51 8.10
C ARG A 141 -5.36 -12.59 7.02
N PHE A 142 -5.24 -13.51 6.07
CA PHE A 142 -6.14 -13.57 4.90
C PHE A 142 -6.66 -14.99 4.57
N GLU A 143 -6.31 -16.02 5.35
CA GLU A 143 -6.83 -17.40 5.18
C GLU A 143 -8.25 -17.62 5.75
N ASN A 144 -8.90 -16.58 6.30
CA ASN A 144 -10.26 -16.67 6.83
C ASN A 144 -11.29 -15.95 5.94
N ALA A 145 -11.18 -16.06 4.62
CA ALA A 145 -12.32 -15.78 3.74
C ALA A 145 -13.16 -17.08 3.64
N PRO A 146 -14.47 -17.05 3.93
CA PRO A 146 -15.30 -18.24 3.79
C PRO A 146 -15.31 -18.69 2.31
N THR A 147 -15.15 -20.00 2.13
CA THR A 147 -15.38 -20.72 0.86
C THR A 147 -16.78 -20.50 0.33
#